data_AF-A0A7S1JM65-F1
#
_entry.id   AF-A0A7S1JM65-F1
#
_cell.length_a   1.000
_cell.length_b   1.000
_cell.length_c   1.000
_cell.angle_alpha   90.00
_cell.angle_beta   90.00
_cell.angle_gamma   90.00
#
_symmetry.space_group_name_H-M   'P 1'
#
loop_
_entity.id
_entity.type
_entity.pdbx_description
1 polymer ?
#
loop_
_entity_poly.entity_id
_entity_poly.type
_entity_poly.pdbx_seq_one_letter_code
_entity_poly.pdbx_strand_id
1 'polypeptide(L)'
;LRREGVRVTQLMLKMWAFEDALKTAFANFLQALVSMSHDTSEFAKVRALKTLSELLVAKPEQEQALLTTLVNKLGDAAPRVAVQASRHLADLLDTHPQMRRVVFRTLKDVVLMTRPTTHNKGRQHRQQQSPACSPAQYRALVFLSQMKLSRGEQDLAGEMFKLYLLVFERLFGSTAADGMADSSSSRPRETKGSPRVVVVGEADSRLLKAVLTGMNRAFPFVESEAFSGALASKIDILFKVSHVAPTPSLRISLLSLLFRITNAFKVDSHRFYRLLYEQLLNRDIYRSSNAMTLFTLLRECLQPDHGVPINTSVAILKRLLQVGMHERSEMAYQALRTASTTLKALPQLLVEKVLQQPDAALRDTVDDREGDGDVDTQHTGHKHLRTTSGGDYDPLKRDPEYSGASRCFMWEPTIFSAMADGRLRQGAAHVTDPAAMESLPADPATNLNSWLDQ
;
A
#
# COMPACT_ATOMS: atom_id res chain seq x y z
N LEU A 1 -60.98 -29.82 -3.41
CA LEU A 1 -60.09 -28.89 -4.14
C LEU A 1 -58.90 -29.67 -4.69
N ARG A 2 -59.13 -30.34 -5.83
CA ARG A 2 -58.12 -30.85 -6.75
C ARG A 2 -57.27 -29.68 -7.29
N ARG A 3 -56.05 -30.01 -7.74
CA ARG A 3 -55.11 -29.28 -8.64
C ARG A 3 -53.93 -28.66 -7.87
N GLU A 4 -52.74 -29.24 -7.83
CA GLU A 4 -52.09 -30.28 -8.66
C GLU A 4 -51.31 -31.26 -7.77
N GLY A 5 -52.02 -32.16 -7.08
CA GLY A 5 -51.41 -33.18 -6.22
C GLY A 5 -50.82 -34.32 -7.06
N VAL A 6 -49.51 -34.33 -7.23
CA VAL A 6 -48.73 -35.42 -7.84
C VAL A 6 -49.14 -36.75 -7.18
N ARG A 7 -49.71 -37.68 -7.95
CA ARG A 7 -49.90 -39.07 -7.46
C ARG A 7 -48.50 -39.65 -7.28
N VAL A 8 -48.01 -39.72 -6.05
CA VAL A 8 -46.74 -40.38 -5.72
C VAL A 8 -46.93 -41.86 -6.04
N THR A 9 -46.39 -42.29 -7.18
CA THR A 9 -46.41 -43.70 -7.58
C THR A 9 -45.43 -44.47 -6.69
N GLN A 10 -45.65 -45.77 -6.49
CA GLN A 10 -44.71 -46.62 -5.73
C GLN A 10 -43.28 -46.54 -6.28
N LEU A 11 -43.13 -46.22 -7.57
CA LEU A 11 -41.85 -46.00 -8.25
C LEU A 11 -41.15 -44.73 -7.75
N MET A 12 -41.87 -43.63 -7.52
CA MET A 12 -41.32 -42.40 -6.92
C MET A 12 -40.83 -42.64 -5.48
N LEU A 13 -41.58 -43.41 -4.69
CA LEU A 13 -41.18 -43.78 -3.33
C LEU A 13 -39.90 -44.62 -3.29
N LYS A 14 -39.75 -45.58 -4.22
CA LYS A 14 -38.51 -46.35 -4.38
C LYS A 14 -37.35 -45.48 -4.85
N MET A 15 -37.61 -44.52 -5.75
CA MET A 15 -36.60 -43.58 -6.23
C MET A 15 -36.10 -42.67 -5.11
N TRP A 16 -37.00 -42.15 -4.27
CA TRP A 16 -36.63 -41.35 -3.10
C TRP A 16 -35.85 -42.14 -2.05
N ALA A 17 -36.24 -43.40 -1.78
CA ALA A 17 -35.48 -44.26 -0.87
C ALA A 17 -34.07 -44.57 -1.40
N PHE A 18 -33.93 -44.78 -2.72
CA PHE A 18 -32.62 -44.95 -3.34
C PHE A 18 -31.79 -43.66 -3.28
N GLU A 19 -32.40 -42.51 -3.54
CA GLU A 19 -31.74 -41.20 -3.44
C GLU A 19 -31.22 -40.93 -2.02
N ASP A 20 -32.03 -41.23 -0.99
CA ASP A 20 -31.64 -41.07 0.41
C ASP A 20 -30.50 -42.03 0.81
N ALA A 21 -30.56 -43.29 0.36
CA ALA A 21 -29.48 -44.26 0.57
C ALA A 21 -28.15 -43.81 -0.09
N LEU A 22 -28.23 -43.24 -1.29
CA LEU A 22 -27.06 -42.72 -2.00
C LEU A 22 -26.47 -41.50 -1.28
N LYS A 23 -27.32 -40.56 -0.83
CA LYS A 23 -26.90 -39.39 -0.03
C LYS A 23 -26.23 -39.81 1.27
N THR A 24 -26.77 -40.83 1.94
CA THR A 24 -26.20 -41.37 3.19
C THR A 24 -24.85 -42.03 2.94
N ALA A 25 -24.72 -42.82 1.87
CA ALA A 25 -23.45 -43.44 1.49
C ALA A 25 -22.38 -42.39 1.14
N PHE A 26 -22.76 -41.33 0.41
CA PHE A 26 -21.87 -40.21 0.08
C PHE A 26 -21.43 -39.44 1.34
N ALA A 27 -22.34 -39.17 2.27
CA ALA A 27 -22.02 -38.54 3.54
C ALA A 27 -21.02 -39.37 4.37
N ASN A 28 -21.20 -40.69 4.42
CA ASN A 28 -20.27 -41.60 5.11
C ASN A 28 -18.88 -41.60 4.45
N PHE A 29 -18.83 -41.57 3.12
CA PHE A 29 -17.57 -41.45 2.38
C PHE A 29 -16.86 -40.11 2.68
N LEU A 30 -17.60 -39.01 2.74
CA LEU A 30 -17.05 -37.71 3.11
C LEU A 30 -16.52 -37.69 4.55
N GLN A 31 -17.23 -38.29 5.50
CA GLN A 31 -16.73 -38.42 6.87
C GLN A 31 -15.41 -39.21 6.94
N ALA A 32 -15.29 -40.29 6.15
CA ALA A 32 -14.04 -41.04 6.04
C ALA A 32 -12.90 -40.19 5.45
N LEU A 33 -13.16 -39.40 4.41
CA LEU A 33 -12.19 -38.46 3.83
C LEU A 33 -11.78 -37.36 4.80
N VAL A 34 -12.73 -36.82 5.56
CA VAL A 34 -12.46 -35.84 6.62
C VAL A 34 -11.56 -36.47 7.68
N SER A 35 -11.82 -37.71 8.10
CA SER A 35 -10.94 -38.44 9.02
C SER A 35 -9.52 -38.60 8.47
N MET A 36 -9.37 -39.03 7.21
CA MET A 36 -8.06 -39.11 6.53
C MET A 36 -7.33 -37.76 6.47
N SER A 37 -8.06 -36.65 6.35
CA SER A 37 -7.46 -35.31 6.34
C SER A 37 -6.87 -34.88 7.69
N HIS A 38 -7.22 -35.56 8.78
CA HIS A 38 -6.71 -35.32 10.14
C HIS A 38 -5.60 -36.29 10.56
N ASP A 39 -5.23 -37.24 9.69
CA ASP A 39 -4.20 -38.24 9.98
C ASP A 39 -2.83 -37.58 10.20
N THR A 40 -1.94 -38.27 10.89
CA THR A 40 -0.55 -37.87 11.18
C THR A 40 0.30 -37.77 9.91
N SER A 41 -0.02 -38.56 8.88
CA SER A 41 0.74 -38.62 7.63
C SER A 41 0.42 -37.46 6.70
N GLU A 42 1.44 -36.66 6.36
CA GLU A 42 1.33 -35.54 5.41
C GLU A 42 0.87 -36.02 4.02
N PHE A 43 1.34 -37.20 3.59
CA PHE A 43 0.96 -37.79 2.30
C PHE A 43 -0.54 -38.10 2.24
N ALA A 44 -1.08 -38.69 3.31
CA ALA A 44 -2.50 -39.00 3.41
C ALA A 44 -3.36 -37.71 3.36
N LYS A 45 -2.94 -36.66 4.09
CA LYS A 45 -3.60 -35.36 4.07
C LYS A 45 -3.63 -34.73 2.68
N VAL A 46 -2.51 -34.73 1.96
CA VAL A 46 -2.41 -34.16 0.61
C VAL A 46 -3.29 -34.94 -0.37
N ARG A 47 -3.31 -36.28 -0.28
CA ARG A 47 -4.18 -37.09 -1.14
C ARG A 47 -5.65 -36.84 -0.85
N ALA A 48 -6.03 -36.78 0.43
CA ALA A 48 -7.39 -36.46 0.85
C ALA A 48 -7.83 -35.07 0.37
N LEU A 49 -6.95 -34.07 0.47
CA LEU A 49 -7.22 -32.72 -0.04
C LEU A 49 -7.45 -32.70 -1.55
N LYS A 50 -6.62 -33.43 -2.31
CA LYS A 50 -6.78 -33.55 -3.76
C LYS A 50 -8.16 -34.15 -4.09
N THR A 51 -8.53 -35.26 -3.46
CA THR A 51 -9.84 -35.89 -3.70
C THR A 51 -11.00 -34.98 -3.28
N LEU A 52 -10.88 -34.24 -2.16
CA LEU A 52 -11.89 -33.27 -1.75
C LEU A 52 -12.05 -32.14 -2.78
N SER A 53 -10.95 -31.63 -3.34
CA SER A 53 -10.99 -30.59 -4.36
C SER A 53 -11.60 -31.07 -5.68
N GLU A 54 -11.28 -32.30 -6.10
CA GLU A 54 -11.85 -32.91 -7.31
C GLU A 54 -13.36 -33.14 -7.16
N LEU A 55 -13.80 -33.60 -5.98
CA LEU A 55 -15.22 -33.77 -5.68
C LEU A 55 -15.98 -32.44 -5.68
N LEU A 56 -15.39 -31.40 -5.08
CA LEU A 56 -15.99 -30.07 -5.00
C LEU A 56 -16.17 -29.41 -6.38
N VAL A 57 -15.26 -29.68 -7.32
CA VAL A 57 -15.37 -29.21 -8.72
C VAL A 57 -16.37 -30.04 -9.51
N ALA A 58 -16.41 -31.36 -9.29
CA ALA A 58 -17.25 -32.25 -10.09
C ALA A 58 -18.72 -32.32 -9.64
N LYS A 59 -19.00 -32.09 -8.35
CA LYS A 59 -20.34 -32.32 -7.75
C LYS A 59 -20.71 -31.22 -6.74
N PRO A 60 -21.94 -30.67 -6.81
CA PRO A 60 -22.44 -29.66 -5.86
C PRO A 60 -22.95 -30.24 -4.53
N GLU A 61 -22.91 -31.57 -4.33
CA GLU A 61 -23.43 -32.19 -3.11
C GLU A 61 -22.51 -31.95 -1.91
N GLN A 62 -23.08 -31.44 -0.80
CA GLN A 62 -22.35 -31.04 0.42
C GLN A 62 -21.22 -30.02 0.19
N GLU A 63 -21.36 -29.16 -0.82
CA GLU A 63 -20.37 -28.12 -1.19
C GLU A 63 -19.87 -27.29 0.01
N GLN A 64 -20.78 -26.85 0.89
CA GLN A 64 -20.42 -26.06 2.07
C GLN A 64 -19.55 -26.82 3.07
N ALA A 65 -19.82 -28.11 3.29
CA ALA A 65 -19.06 -28.94 4.23
C ALA A 65 -17.66 -29.26 3.67
N LEU A 66 -17.58 -29.57 2.38
CA LEU A 66 -16.33 -29.77 1.64
C LEU A 66 -15.46 -28.50 1.69
N LEU A 67 -16.04 -27.36 1.36
CA LEU A 67 -15.36 -26.07 1.36
C LEU A 67 -14.89 -25.69 2.76
N THR A 68 -15.73 -25.87 3.78
CA THR A 68 -15.35 -25.60 5.18
C THR A 68 -14.18 -26.48 5.62
N THR A 69 -14.20 -27.76 5.25
CA THR A 69 -13.08 -28.67 5.54
C THR A 69 -11.80 -28.20 4.86
N LEU A 70 -11.87 -27.83 3.58
CA LEU A 70 -10.71 -27.41 2.81
C LEU A 70 -10.15 -26.07 3.31
N VAL A 71 -11.01 -25.11 3.63
CA VAL A 71 -10.65 -23.82 4.23
C VAL A 71 -10.01 -24.01 5.62
N ASN A 72 -10.54 -24.91 6.46
CA ASN A 72 -9.93 -25.23 7.75
C ASN A 72 -8.49 -25.77 7.60
N LYS A 73 -8.17 -26.47 6.51
CA LYS A 73 -6.81 -26.96 6.23
C LYS A 73 -5.81 -25.87 5.85
N LEU A 74 -6.24 -24.65 5.55
CA LEU A 74 -5.32 -23.50 5.47
C LEU A 74 -4.59 -23.28 6.81
N GLY A 75 -5.23 -23.65 7.92
CA GLY A 75 -4.70 -23.57 9.27
C GLY A 75 -3.85 -24.75 9.73
N ASP A 76 -3.58 -25.76 8.89
CA ASP A 76 -2.84 -26.96 9.30
C ASP A 76 -1.41 -26.60 9.76
N ALA A 77 -0.92 -27.34 10.76
CA ALA A 77 0.44 -27.20 11.28
C ALA A 77 1.49 -27.49 10.19
N ALA A 78 1.20 -28.43 9.28
CA ALA A 78 2.07 -28.74 8.15
C ALA A 78 1.94 -27.65 7.05
N PRO A 79 2.99 -26.88 6.75
CA PRO A 79 2.91 -25.77 5.78
C PRO A 79 2.64 -26.25 4.36
N ARG A 80 3.12 -27.44 3.98
CA ARG A 80 2.88 -28.03 2.66
C ARG A 80 1.40 -28.31 2.40
N VAL A 81 0.69 -28.86 3.39
CA VAL A 81 -0.75 -29.14 3.32
C VAL A 81 -1.54 -27.85 3.15
N ALA A 82 -1.18 -26.80 3.89
CA ALA A 82 -1.84 -25.50 3.79
C ALA A 82 -1.58 -24.80 2.44
N VAL A 83 -0.36 -24.87 1.91
CA VAL A 83 -0.04 -24.36 0.57
C VAL A 83 -0.84 -25.12 -0.49
N GLN A 84 -0.94 -26.44 -0.39
CA GLN A 84 -1.74 -27.26 -1.29
C GLN A 84 -3.23 -26.89 -1.22
N ALA A 85 -3.77 -26.70 -0.02
CA ALA A 85 -5.15 -26.24 0.18
C ALA A 85 -5.38 -24.87 -0.48
N SER A 86 -4.46 -23.91 -0.31
CA SER A 86 -4.55 -22.60 -0.98
C SER A 86 -4.50 -22.70 -2.51
N ARG A 87 -3.72 -23.64 -3.05
CA ARG A 87 -3.62 -23.88 -4.50
C ARG A 87 -4.92 -24.49 -5.04
N HIS A 88 -5.45 -25.50 -4.38
CA HIS A 88 -6.74 -26.09 -4.77
C HIS A 88 -7.91 -25.11 -4.67
N LEU A 89 -7.91 -24.19 -3.68
CA LEU A 89 -8.87 -23.10 -3.65
C LEU A 89 -8.70 -22.14 -4.84
N ALA A 90 -7.47 -21.79 -5.19
CA ALA A 90 -7.20 -20.94 -6.35
C ALA A 90 -7.68 -21.60 -7.65
N ASP A 91 -7.36 -22.88 -7.85
CA ASP A 91 -7.80 -23.67 -9.00
C ASP A 91 -9.34 -23.71 -9.09
N LEU A 92 -10.02 -23.85 -7.94
CA LEU A 92 -11.48 -23.83 -7.86
C LEU A 92 -12.08 -22.46 -8.20
N LEU A 93 -11.44 -21.36 -7.80
CA LEU A 93 -11.91 -20.01 -8.14
C LEU A 93 -11.68 -19.65 -9.60
N ASP A 94 -10.70 -20.30 -10.25
CA ASP A 94 -10.43 -20.17 -11.68
C ASP A 94 -11.45 -20.98 -12.51
N THR A 95 -11.88 -22.17 -12.06
CA THR A 95 -12.91 -22.97 -12.73
C THR A 95 -14.34 -22.46 -12.49
N HIS A 96 -14.64 -21.99 -11.28
CA HIS A 96 -15.99 -21.55 -10.88
C HIS A 96 -15.99 -20.15 -10.24
N PRO A 97 -16.02 -19.07 -11.04
CA PRO A 97 -16.01 -17.71 -10.51
C PRO A 97 -17.24 -17.36 -9.66
N GLN A 98 -18.39 -17.99 -9.92
CA GLN A 98 -19.62 -17.83 -9.15
C GLN A 98 -19.45 -18.24 -7.66
N MET A 99 -18.50 -19.13 -7.36
CA MET A 99 -18.26 -19.62 -5.99
C MET A 99 -17.48 -18.63 -5.11
N ARG A 100 -16.87 -17.58 -5.70
CA ARG A 100 -16.04 -16.59 -4.97
C ARG A 100 -16.71 -16.01 -3.74
N ARG A 101 -18.01 -15.74 -3.83
CA ARG A 101 -18.79 -15.20 -2.71
C ARG A 101 -18.93 -16.19 -1.55
N VAL A 102 -19.11 -17.47 -1.86
CA VAL A 102 -19.24 -18.52 -0.84
C VAL A 102 -17.89 -18.76 -0.16
N VAL A 103 -16.80 -18.84 -0.93
CA VAL A 103 -15.43 -18.94 -0.41
C VAL A 103 -15.06 -17.73 0.44
N PHE A 104 -15.44 -16.52 0.03
CA PHE A 104 -15.19 -15.33 0.83
C PHE A 104 -15.93 -15.37 2.18
N ARG A 105 -17.20 -15.81 2.20
CA ARG A 105 -17.98 -15.91 3.45
C ARG A 105 -17.33 -16.90 4.43
N THR A 106 -16.94 -18.08 3.97
CA THR A 106 -16.29 -19.08 4.83
C THR A 106 -14.91 -18.61 5.32
N LEU A 107 -14.13 -17.93 4.46
CA LEU A 107 -12.86 -17.34 4.87
C LEU A 107 -13.03 -16.17 5.83
N LYS A 108 -14.06 -15.34 5.64
CA LYS A 108 -14.43 -14.26 6.56
C LYS A 108 -14.72 -14.83 7.94
N ASP A 109 -15.47 -15.93 8.02
CA ASP A 109 -15.72 -16.62 9.29
C ASP A 109 -14.41 -17.11 9.90
N VAL A 110 -13.49 -17.74 9.16
CA VAL A 110 -12.18 -18.14 9.71
C VAL A 110 -11.35 -16.96 10.23
N VAL A 111 -11.35 -15.84 9.50
CA VAL A 111 -10.63 -14.61 9.89
C VAL A 111 -11.25 -13.98 11.15
N LEU A 112 -12.57 -14.05 11.31
CA LEU A 112 -13.30 -13.45 12.44
C LEU A 112 -13.43 -14.39 13.66
N MET A 113 -13.63 -15.69 13.45
CA MET A 113 -13.99 -16.68 14.49
C MET A 113 -12.83 -17.06 15.41
N THR A 114 -11.59 -16.70 15.08
CA THR A 114 -10.45 -16.99 15.96
C THR A 114 -10.23 -15.88 16.99
N ARG A 115 -11.04 -15.91 18.05
CA ARG A 115 -10.63 -15.89 19.47
C ARG A 115 -11.78 -16.49 20.30
N PRO A 116 -11.62 -17.71 20.81
CA PRO A 116 -11.50 -17.86 22.26
C PRO A 116 -10.62 -19.06 22.68
N THR A 117 -9.49 -18.81 23.33
CA THR A 117 -8.98 -19.74 24.35
C THR A 117 -8.92 -18.97 25.66
N THR A 118 -10.04 -19.05 26.37
CA THR A 118 -10.16 -19.21 27.82
C THR A 118 -9.00 -18.66 28.68
N HIS A 119 -9.33 -17.73 29.59
CA HIS A 119 -8.81 -17.67 30.96
C HIS A 119 -7.57 -18.55 31.26
N ASN A 120 -6.38 -17.97 31.14
CA ASN A 120 -5.27 -18.35 32.00
C ASN A 120 -4.65 -17.08 32.59
N LYS A 121 -5.40 -16.50 33.55
CA LYS A 121 -4.78 -15.72 34.64
C LYS A 121 -3.98 -16.72 35.46
N GLY A 122 -2.75 -17.00 35.04
CA GLY A 122 -1.89 -17.94 35.75
C GLY A 122 -0.54 -18.09 35.07
N ARG A 123 0.48 -17.47 35.68
CA ARG A 123 1.92 -17.72 35.55
C ARG A 123 2.55 -17.23 34.23
N GLN A 124 3.08 -16.01 34.24
CA GLN A 124 4.46 -15.65 34.62
C GLN A 124 5.53 -16.17 33.64
N HIS A 125 6.18 -15.21 32.96
CA HIS A 125 7.45 -15.30 32.24
C HIS A 125 7.59 -16.30 31.08
N ARG A 126 7.09 -15.88 29.91
CA ARG A 126 7.80 -16.13 28.64
C ARG A 126 7.71 -14.89 27.75
N GLN A 127 8.67 -13.99 27.93
CA GLN A 127 8.98 -12.94 26.97
C GLN A 127 9.43 -13.60 25.67
N GLN A 128 8.52 -13.66 24.68
CA GLN A 128 8.79 -13.60 23.24
C GLN A 128 7.43 -13.69 22.51
N GLN A 129 6.90 -12.51 22.20
CA GLN A 129 6.02 -12.20 21.06
C GLN A 129 5.15 -13.36 20.54
N SER A 130 4.01 -13.61 21.18
CA SER A 130 2.95 -14.42 20.57
C SER A 130 2.38 -13.66 19.37
N PRO A 131 2.23 -14.29 18.18
CA PRO A 131 1.73 -13.60 17.01
C PRO A 131 0.29 -13.13 17.28
N ALA A 132 -0.03 -11.87 17.00
CA ALA A 132 -1.38 -11.32 17.21
C ALA A 132 -2.48 -12.06 16.41
N CYS A 133 -2.04 -12.88 15.44
CA CYS A 133 -2.81 -13.54 14.40
C CYS A 133 -2.40 -15.02 14.29
N SER A 134 -3.37 -15.93 14.24
CA SER A 134 -3.06 -17.36 14.08
C SER A 134 -2.49 -17.64 12.67
N PRO A 135 -1.66 -18.69 12.49
CA PRO A 135 -1.14 -19.05 11.16
C PRO A 135 -2.25 -19.26 10.12
N ALA A 136 -3.42 -19.72 10.56
CA ALA A 136 -4.63 -19.88 9.74
C ALA A 136 -5.16 -18.52 9.24
N GLN A 137 -5.30 -17.54 10.13
CA GLN A 137 -5.75 -16.19 9.78
C GLN A 137 -4.81 -15.54 8.77
N TYR A 138 -3.49 -15.60 9.00
CA TYR A 138 -2.51 -15.01 8.09
C TYR A 138 -2.62 -15.60 6.68
N ARG A 139 -2.66 -16.94 6.57
CA ARG A 139 -2.77 -17.62 5.27
C ARG A 139 -4.10 -17.35 4.57
N ALA A 140 -5.21 -17.35 5.32
CA ALA A 140 -6.52 -16.96 4.79
C ALA A 140 -6.49 -15.53 4.24
N LEU A 141 -5.88 -14.60 4.97
CA LEU A 141 -5.82 -13.19 4.57
C LEU A 141 -4.89 -12.96 3.38
N VAL A 142 -3.77 -13.68 3.30
CA VAL A 142 -2.90 -13.71 2.12
C VAL A 142 -3.66 -14.24 0.91
N PHE A 143 -4.40 -15.34 1.06
CA PHE A 143 -5.24 -15.87 -0.02
C PHE A 143 -6.29 -14.84 -0.48
N LEU A 144 -7.01 -14.22 0.46
CA LEU A 144 -7.98 -13.16 0.16
C LEU A 144 -7.35 -11.98 -0.60
N SER A 145 -6.11 -11.58 -0.26
CA SER A 145 -5.40 -10.50 -0.96
C SER A 145 -5.00 -10.86 -2.40
N GLN A 146 -4.81 -12.16 -2.67
CA GLN A 146 -4.42 -12.69 -3.98
C GLN A 146 -5.61 -12.96 -4.90
N MET A 147 -6.83 -13.08 -4.35
CA MET A 147 -8.06 -13.28 -5.13
C MET A 147 -8.23 -12.20 -6.20
N LYS A 148 -8.52 -12.64 -7.43
CA LYS A 148 -8.75 -11.75 -8.57
C LYS A 148 -10.22 -11.32 -8.59
N LEU A 149 -10.48 -10.05 -8.30
CA LEU A 149 -11.80 -9.44 -8.43
C LEU A 149 -12.09 -9.11 -9.89
N SER A 150 -13.33 -9.37 -10.33
CA SER A 150 -13.83 -8.98 -11.65
C SER A 150 -14.75 -7.75 -11.56
N ARG A 151 -14.97 -7.05 -12.68
CA ARG A 151 -15.74 -5.79 -12.74
C ARG A 151 -17.21 -5.90 -12.32
N GLY A 152 -17.75 -7.12 -12.20
CA GLY A 152 -19.13 -7.39 -11.76
C GLY A 152 -19.29 -7.71 -10.26
N GLU A 153 -18.22 -7.74 -9.46
CA GLU A 153 -18.24 -8.18 -8.06
C GLU A 153 -18.08 -7.01 -7.07
N GLN A 154 -18.79 -5.91 -7.30
CA GLN A 154 -18.65 -4.67 -6.50
C GLN A 154 -19.09 -4.86 -5.04
N ASP A 155 -20.21 -5.56 -4.83
CA ASP A 155 -20.70 -5.92 -3.49
C ASP A 155 -19.66 -6.72 -2.69
N LEU A 156 -19.05 -7.72 -3.35
CA LEU A 156 -18.03 -8.57 -2.74
C LEU A 156 -16.78 -7.76 -2.41
N ALA A 157 -16.33 -6.88 -3.31
CA ALA A 157 -15.21 -5.98 -3.07
C ALA A 157 -15.46 -5.07 -1.87
N GLY A 158 -16.69 -4.54 -1.74
CA GLY A 158 -17.13 -3.77 -0.58
C GLY A 158 -17.06 -4.58 0.72
N GLU A 159 -17.61 -5.79 0.74
CA GLU A 159 -17.54 -6.68 1.92
C GLU A 159 -16.08 -7.04 2.29
N MET A 160 -15.23 -7.33 1.29
CA MET A 160 -13.80 -7.59 1.48
C MET A 160 -13.08 -6.38 2.08
N PHE A 161 -13.35 -5.19 1.55
CA PHE A 161 -12.76 -3.95 2.05
C PHE A 161 -13.19 -3.65 3.50
N LYS A 162 -14.46 -3.90 3.87
CA LYS A 162 -14.92 -3.82 5.28
C LYS A 162 -14.13 -4.76 6.18
N LEU A 163 -13.92 -6.01 5.74
CA LEU A 163 -13.13 -6.99 6.49
C LEU A 163 -11.67 -6.52 6.66
N TYR A 164 -11.04 -6.02 5.60
CA TYR A 164 -9.68 -5.50 5.66
C TYR A 164 -9.55 -4.30 6.60
N LEU A 165 -10.49 -3.36 6.55
CA LEU A 165 -10.53 -2.23 7.49
C LEU A 165 -10.69 -2.70 8.94
N LEU A 166 -11.58 -3.67 9.20
CA LEU A 166 -11.77 -4.22 10.54
C LEU A 166 -10.48 -4.88 11.06
N VAL A 167 -9.79 -5.64 10.22
CA VAL A 167 -8.49 -6.24 10.59
C VAL A 167 -7.44 -5.16 10.82
N PHE A 168 -7.37 -4.14 9.95
CA PHE A 168 -6.46 -3.01 10.11
C PHE A 168 -6.70 -2.31 11.46
N GLU A 169 -7.95 -2.05 11.82
CA GLU A 169 -8.31 -1.47 13.12
C GLU A 169 -7.99 -2.39 14.29
N ARG A 170 -8.16 -3.70 14.15
CA ARG A 170 -7.75 -4.62 15.21
C ARG A 170 -6.24 -4.55 15.48
N LEU A 171 -5.44 -4.32 14.44
CA LEU A 171 -3.98 -4.20 14.55
C LEU A 171 -3.52 -2.85 15.12
N PHE A 172 -4.23 -1.76 14.83
CA PHE A 172 -3.84 -0.40 15.23
C PHE A 172 -4.69 0.25 16.33
N GLY A 173 -5.91 -0.24 16.55
CA GLY A 173 -6.83 0.24 17.57
C GLY A 173 -6.58 -0.39 18.95
N SER A 174 -6.02 -1.60 18.99
CA SER A 174 -5.57 -2.23 20.25
C SER A 174 -4.47 -1.43 20.96
N THR A 175 -3.72 -0.60 20.23
CA THR A 175 -2.64 0.22 20.79
C THR A 175 -3.09 1.65 21.13
N ALA A 176 -4.28 2.07 20.69
CA ALA A 176 -4.90 3.35 21.04
C ALA A 176 -5.77 3.25 22.31
N ALA A 177 -6.36 2.09 22.58
CA ALA A 177 -7.23 1.86 23.74
C ALA A 177 -6.49 1.69 25.08
N ASP A 178 -5.21 1.29 25.06
CA ASP A 178 -4.37 1.15 26.27
C ASP A 178 -3.92 2.50 26.86
N GLY A 179 -4.34 3.62 26.29
CA GLY A 179 -3.98 4.97 26.75
C GLY A 179 -5.04 5.71 27.57
N MET A 180 -6.23 5.12 27.80
CA MET A 180 -7.37 5.86 28.35
C MET A 180 -7.84 5.41 29.74
N ALA A 181 -7.08 4.55 30.42
CA ALA A 181 -7.35 4.14 31.79
C ALA A 181 -6.13 4.43 32.67
N ASP A 182 -5.88 5.72 32.95
CA ASP A 182 -5.55 6.20 34.30
C ASP A 182 -5.31 7.72 34.33
N SER A 183 -5.67 8.31 35.47
CA SER A 183 -5.46 9.69 35.93
C SER A 183 -6.55 10.73 35.61
N SER A 184 -7.59 10.67 36.43
CA SER A 184 -8.15 11.87 37.05
C SER A 184 -7.08 12.74 37.71
N SER A 185 -7.19 14.06 37.49
CA SER A 185 -6.58 15.19 38.21
C SER A 185 -5.25 15.79 37.70
N SER A 186 -5.28 17.13 37.62
CA SER A 186 -4.19 18.11 37.46
C SER A 186 -3.83 18.61 36.05
N ARG A 187 -3.63 19.94 35.98
CA ARG A 187 -3.59 20.86 34.83
C ARG A 187 -2.46 20.57 33.81
N PRO A 188 -2.61 20.99 32.54
CA PRO A 188 -1.63 20.68 31.49
C PRO A 188 -0.40 21.60 31.60
N ARG A 189 0.79 21.00 31.65
CA ARG A 189 2.06 21.67 31.41
C ARG A 189 2.62 21.13 30.10
N GLU A 190 2.78 22.01 29.12
CA GLU A 190 3.31 21.70 27.81
C GLU A 190 4.73 21.14 27.91
N THR A 191 4.89 19.85 27.59
CA THR A 191 6.18 19.28 27.21
C THR A 191 5.97 18.53 25.90
N LYS A 192 6.68 18.98 24.85
CA LYS A 192 6.71 18.44 23.50
C LYS A 192 7.06 16.94 23.54
N GLY A 193 6.04 16.10 23.60
CA GLY A 193 6.14 14.65 23.42
C GLY A 193 6.28 14.33 21.94
N SER A 194 7.42 13.80 21.55
CA SER A 194 7.59 13.06 20.30
C SER A 194 6.49 11.97 20.21
N PRO A 195 5.90 11.74 19.03
CA PRO A 195 4.87 10.72 18.89
C PRO A 195 5.48 9.35 19.24
N ARG A 196 4.90 8.66 20.22
CA ARG A 196 5.30 7.30 20.63
C ARG A 196 5.34 6.42 19.38
N VAL A 197 6.53 5.97 19.00
CA VAL A 197 6.74 5.04 17.89
C VAL A 197 6.05 3.74 18.24
N VAL A 198 4.95 3.46 17.54
CA VAL A 198 4.19 2.21 17.69
C VAL A 198 5.05 1.10 17.10
N VAL A 199 5.68 0.31 17.96
CA VAL A 199 6.46 -0.86 17.54
C VAL A 199 5.49 -1.96 17.13
N VAL A 200 5.09 -1.95 15.86
CA VAL A 200 4.36 -3.05 15.23
C VAL A 200 5.32 -4.25 15.14
N GLY A 201 4.95 -5.39 15.73
CA GLY A 201 5.77 -6.60 15.67
C GLY A 201 5.99 -7.08 14.23
N GLU A 202 7.06 -7.83 13.96
CA GLU A 202 7.37 -8.32 12.61
C GLU A 202 6.23 -9.14 11.99
N ALA A 203 5.53 -9.95 12.78
CA ALA A 203 4.38 -10.73 12.34
C ALA A 203 3.20 -9.83 11.91
N ASP A 204 2.96 -8.76 12.66
CA ASP A 204 1.91 -7.79 12.39
C ASP A 204 2.25 -6.95 11.13
N SER A 205 3.54 -6.72 10.86
CA SER A 205 3.99 -6.04 9.65
C SER A 205 3.71 -6.85 8.37
N ARG A 206 3.85 -8.19 8.42
CA ARG A 206 3.54 -9.08 7.29
C ARG A 206 2.04 -9.16 7.04
N LEU A 207 1.27 -9.27 8.11
CA LEU A 207 -0.19 -9.26 8.04
C LEU A 207 -0.70 -7.94 7.46
N LEU A 208 -0.16 -6.83 7.95
CA LEU A 208 -0.51 -5.50 7.46
C LEU A 208 -0.18 -5.32 5.98
N LYS A 209 0.96 -5.88 5.51
CA LYS A 209 1.30 -5.87 4.08
C LYS A 209 0.23 -6.59 3.25
N ALA A 210 -0.25 -7.74 3.70
CA ALA A 210 -1.31 -8.49 3.04
C ALA A 210 -2.64 -7.70 3.02
N VAL A 211 -3.04 -7.14 4.16
CA VAL A 211 -4.23 -6.30 4.29
C VAL A 211 -4.17 -5.11 3.33
N LEU A 212 -3.08 -4.33 3.34
CA LEU A 212 -2.93 -3.15 2.49
C LEU A 212 -2.87 -3.49 1.00
N THR A 213 -2.29 -4.63 0.64
CA THR A 213 -2.30 -5.11 -0.75
C THR A 213 -3.73 -5.45 -1.17
N GLY A 214 -4.47 -6.15 -0.31
CA GLY A 214 -5.89 -6.45 -0.53
C GLY A 214 -6.76 -5.19 -0.64
N MET A 215 -6.54 -4.20 0.22
CA MET A 215 -7.24 -2.91 0.19
C MET A 215 -6.96 -2.15 -1.11
N ASN A 216 -5.69 -1.99 -1.50
CA ASN A 216 -5.34 -1.32 -2.76
C ASN A 216 -5.95 -2.03 -3.98
N ARG A 217 -6.08 -3.36 -3.94
CA ARG A 217 -6.67 -4.13 -5.03
C ARG A 217 -8.20 -4.07 -5.06
N ALA A 218 -8.85 -4.07 -3.90
CA ALA A 218 -10.30 -4.04 -3.78
C ALA A 218 -10.87 -2.64 -4.06
N PHE A 219 -10.14 -1.58 -3.65
CA PHE A 219 -10.63 -0.20 -3.70
C PHE A 219 -11.21 0.25 -5.06
N PRO A 220 -10.60 -0.05 -6.23
CA PRO A 220 -11.15 0.35 -7.53
C PRO A 220 -12.53 -0.23 -7.86
N PHE A 221 -12.94 -1.28 -7.15
CA PHE A 221 -14.22 -1.96 -7.36
C PHE A 221 -15.28 -1.60 -6.30
N VAL A 222 -14.92 -0.80 -5.30
CA VAL A 222 -15.85 -0.38 -4.23
C VAL A 222 -16.66 0.82 -4.71
N GLU A 223 -17.99 0.73 -4.64
CA GLU A 223 -18.88 1.85 -4.91
C GLU A 223 -18.61 3.00 -3.92
N SER A 224 -18.42 4.22 -4.45
CA SER A 224 -17.96 5.37 -3.68
C SER A 224 -18.98 5.89 -2.65
N GLU A 225 -20.28 5.65 -2.85
CA GLU A 225 -21.32 6.25 -1.99
C GLU A 225 -21.56 5.51 -0.68
N ALA A 226 -21.58 4.18 -0.71
CA ALA A 226 -21.91 3.34 0.46
C ALA A 226 -20.86 3.38 1.59
N PHE A 227 -19.70 3.98 1.33
CA PHE A 227 -18.51 3.84 2.16
C PHE A 227 -17.93 5.13 2.72
N SER A 228 -18.47 6.28 2.30
CA SER A 228 -18.04 7.61 2.74
C SER A 228 -18.03 7.73 4.27
N GLY A 229 -19.08 7.29 4.96
CA GLY A 229 -19.20 7.40 6.42
C GLY A 229 -18.23 6.50 7.20
N ALA A 230 -18.12 5.22 6.83
CA ALA A 230 -17.23 4.27 7.51
C ALA A 230 -15.76 4.62 7.28
N LEU A 231 -15.40 5.10 6.09
CA LEU A 231 -14.04 5.49 5.76
C LEU A 231 -13.66 6.83 6.40
N ALA A 232 -14.54 7.82 6.40
CA ALA A 232 -14.27 9.15 6.99
C ALA A 232 -13.78 9.05 8.44
N SER A 233 -14.42 8.21 9.25
CA SER A 233 -13.99 7.97 10.65
C SER A 233 -12.60 7.34 10.79
N LYS A 234 -12.10 6.66 9.74
CA LYS A 234 -10.86 5.87 9.75
C LYS A 234 -9.70 6.54 9.00
N ILE A 235 -9.96 7.59 8.21
CA ILE A 235 -8.94 8.34 7.45
C ILE A 235 -7.84 8.88 8.39
N ASP A 236 -8.22 9.39 9.56
CA ASP A 236 -7.25 9.89 10.54
C ASP A 236 -6.31 8.82 11.06
N ILE A 237 -6.81 7.60 11.26
CA ILE A 237 -6.01 6.46 11.69
C ILE A 237 -5.03 6.08 10.58
N LEU A 238 -5.48 6.04 9.31
CA LEU A 238 -4.63 5.76 8.16
C LEU A 238 -3.49 6.78 8.03
N PHE A 239 -3.79 8.08 8.18
CA PHE A 239 -2.77 9.13 8.20
C PHE A 239 -1.79 8.96 9.37
N LYS A 240 -2.26 8.72 10.60
CA LYS A 240 -1.37 8.47 11.75
C LYS A 240 -0.45 7.27 11.52
N VAL A 241 -1.00 6.17 11.01
CA VAL A 241 -0.25 4.94 10.73
C VAL A 241 0.80 5.16 9.64
N SER A 242 0.52 5.98 8.63
CA SER A 242 1.47 6.28 7.55
C SER A 242 2.77 6.93 8.03
N HIS A 243 2.71 7.75 9.08
CA HIS A 243 3.90 8.37 9.68
C HIS A 243 4.72 7.39 10.54
N VAL A 244 4.05 6.41 11.15
CA VAL A 244 4.65 5.50 12.15
C VAL A 244 5.03 4.14 11.55
N ALA A 245 4.64 3.87 10.31
CA ALA A 245 4.84 2.57 9.68
C ALA A 245 6.34 2.18 9.62
N PRO A 246 6.71 1.02 10.20
CA PRO A 246 8.12 0.66 10.40
C PRO A 246 8.84 0.36 9.09
N THR A 247 8.18 -0.33 8.14
CA THR A 247 8.82 -0.73 6.88
C THR A 247 8.47 0.22 5.74
N PRO A 248 9.42 0.53 4.84
CA PRO A 248 9.21 1.46 3.73
C PRO A 248 8.19 0.92 2.71
N SER A 249 8.12 -0.40 2.50
CA SER A 249 7.12 -1.00 1.60
C SER A 249 5.68 -0.79 2.09
N LEU A 250 5.46 -0.82 3.40
CA LEU A 250 4.15 -0.52 3.99
C LEU A 250 3.79 0.94 3.79
N ARG A 251 4.77 1.86 3.98
CA ARG A 251 4.58 3.30 3.73
C ARG A 251 4.15 3.57 2.30
N ILE A 252 4.81 2.97 1.30
CA ILE A 252 4.43 3.14 -0.12
C ILE A 252 3.02 2.62 -0.37
N SER A 253 2.70 1.41 0.08
CA SER A 253 1.34 0.85 -0.09
C SER A 253 0.25 1.67 0.62
N LEU A 254 0.55 2.26 1.79
CA LEU A 254 -0.34 3.18 2.50
C LEU A 254 -0.53 4.48 1.73
N LEU A 255 0.55 5.07 1.20
CA LEU A 255 0.48 6.27 0.37
C LEU A 255 -0.39 6.03 -0.88
N SER A 256 -0.27 4.87 -1.52
CA SER A 256 -1.13 4.50 -2.65
C SER A 256 -2.60 4.39 -2.29
N LEU A 257 -2.90 3.79 -1.14
CA LEU A 257 -4.27 3.69 -0.66
C LEU A 257 -4.82 5.08 -0.30
N LEU A 258 -4.05 5.89 0.43
CA LEU A 258 -4.42 7.24 0.83
C LEU A 258 -4.66 8.13 -0.39
N PHE A 259 -3.80 8.07 -1.41
CA PHE A 259 -3.99 8.84 -2.63
C PHE A 259 -5.31 8.50 -3.32
N ARG A 260 -5.61 7.21 -3.50
CA ARG A 260 -6.85 6.74 -4.12
C ARG A 260 -8.10 7.17 -3.33
N ILE A 261 -8.04 7.10 -2.00
CA ILE A 261 -9.09 7.59 -1.10
C ILE A 261 -9.26 9.10 -1.23
N THR A 262 -8.17 9.85 -1.16
CA THR A 262 -8.16 11.32 -1.26
C THR A 262 -8.77 11.77 -2.59
N ASN A 263 -8.40 11.13 -3.69
CA ASN A 263 -8.91 11.46 -5.02
C ASN A 263 -10.39 11.05 -5.21
N ALA A 264 -10.79 9.88 -4.70
CA ALA A 264 -12.17 9.39 -4.82
C ALA A 264 -13.17 10.24 -4.01
N PHE A 265 -12.80 10.63 -2.78
CA PHE A 265 -13.69 11.39 -1.89
C PHE A 265 -13.44 12.90 -1.94
N LYS A 266 -12.41 13.36 -2.66
CA LYS A 266 -11.94 14.77 -2.68
C LYS A 266 -11.70 15.34 -1.27
N VAL A 267 -11.23 14.49 -0.35
CA VAL A 267 -10.98 14.86 1.06
C VAL A 267 -9.52 15.30 1.23
N ASP A 268 -9.31 16.53 1.71
CA ASP A 268 -8.03 17.09 2.22
C ASP A 268 -6.76 16.74 1.43
N SER A 269 -6.73 17.07 0.13
CA SER A 269 -5.53 16.91 -0.73
C SER A 269 -4.26 17.51 -0.10
N HIS A 270 -4.37 18.65 0.59
CA HIS A 270 -3.24 19.31 1.26
C HIS A 270 -2.56 18.40 2.30
N ARG A 271 -3.33 17.65 3.09
CA ARG A 271 -2.79 16.75 4.12
C ARG A 271 -2.04 15.58 3.49
N PHE A 272 -2.55 15.06 2.37
CA PHE A 272 -1.86 14.03 1.60
C PHE A 272 -0.53 14.53 1.03
N TYR A 273 -0.50 15.68 0.35
CA TYR A 273 0.75 16.20 -0.24
C TYR A 273 1.79 16.59 0.81
N ARG A 274 1.37 17.11 1.97
CA ARG A 274 2.27 17.32 3.12
C ARG A 274 2.90 16.02 3.59
N LEU A 275 2.10 14.97 3.81
CA LEU A 275 2.59 13.65 4.20
C LEU A 275 3.55 13.09 3.14
N LEU A 276 3.16 13.13 1.86
CA LEU A 276 3.97 12.65 0.75
C LEU A 276 5.33 13.36 0.73
N TYR A 277 5.31 14.70 0.81
CA TYR A 277 6.52 15.51 0.81
C TYR A 277 7.45 15.12 1.97
N GLU A 278 6.92 15.01 3.20
CA GLU A 278 7.67 14.55 4.38
C GLU A 278 8.29 13.15 4.15
N GLN A 279 7.53 12.21 3.60
CA GLN A 279 8.01 10.85 3.35
C GLN A 279 9.10 10.79 2.27
N LEU A 280 9.06 11.64 1.25
CA LEU A 280 10.07 11.68 0.19
C LEU A 280 11.48 12.06 0.68
N LEU A 281 11.59 12.69 1.87
CA LEU A 281 12.87 12.97 2.50
C LEU A 281 13.53 11.69 3.07
N ASN A 282 12.73 10.67 3.39
CA ASN A 282 13.22 9.43 3.98
C ASN A 282 13.87 8.53 2.92
N ARG A 283 15.21 8.44 2.96
CA ARG A 283 16.02 7.66 2.00
C ARG A 283 15.66 6.18 1.92
N ASP A 284 15.20 5.58 3.02
CA ASP A 284 14.83 4.16 3.07
C ASP A 284 13.71 3.77 2.11
N ILE A 285 12.86 4.73 1.71
CA ILE A 285 11.73 4.47 0.81
C ILE A 285 12.25 4.07 -0.58
N TYR A 286 13.32 4.71 -1.06
CA TYR A 286 13.93 4.45 -2.37
C TYR A 286 14.72 3.13 -2.41
N ARG A 287 15.09 2.59 -1.23
CA ARG A 287 15.78 1.29 -1.11
C ARG A 287 14.81 0.10 -1.03
N SER A 288 13.51 0.36 -0.98
CA SER A 288 12.51 -0.69 -0.83
C SER A 288 12.34 -1.53 -2.12
N SER A 289 11.91 -2.78 -1.96
CA SER A 289 11.61 -3.68 -3.10
C SER A 289 10.48 -3.15 -4.00
N ASN A 290 9.62 -2.29 -3.45
CA ASN A 290 8.45 -1.75 -4.14
C ASN A 290 8.63 -0.26 -4.49
N ALA A 291 9.88 0.21 -4.55
CA ALA A 291 10.18 1.62 -4.86
C ALA A 291 9.60 2.06 -6.21
N MET A 292 9.46 1.16 -7.19
CA MET A 292 8.81 1.49 -8.47
C MET A 292 7.35 1.90 -8.30
N THR A 293 6.63 1.30 -7.36
CA THR A 293 5.23 1.68 -7.05
C THR A 293 5.15 3.12 -6.51
N LEU A 294 6.19 3.60 -5.82
CA LEU A 294 6.28 5.01 -5.41
C LEU A 294 6.35 5.92 -6.64
N PHE A 295 7.22 5.63 -7.61
CA PHE A 295 7.36 6.47 -8.81
C PHE A 295 6.11 6.43 -9.69
N THR A 296 5.45 5.29 -9.80
CA THR A 296 4.15 5.20 -10.48
C THR A 296 3.10 6.07 -9.76
N LEU A 297 3.06 6.01 -8.43
CA LEU A 297 2.20 6.89 -7.62
C LEU A 297 2.54 8.36 -7.81
N LEU A 298 3.82 8.72 -7.84
CA LEU A 298 4.24 10.12 -8.02
C LEU A 298 3.81 10.66 -9.38
N ARG A 299 3.94 9.86 -10.43
CA ARG A 299 3.47 10.23 -11.78
C ARG A 299 1.95 10.37 -11.82
N GLU A 300 1.21 9.50 -11.14
CA GLU A 300 -0.24 9.62 -11.04
C GLU A 300 -0.63 10.87 -10.24
N CYS A 301 -0.07 11.07 -9.04
CA CYS A 301 -0.49 12.13 -8.13
C CYS A 301 -0.08 13.54 -8.55
N LEU A 302 0.89 13.68 -9.46
CA LEU A 302 1.38 14.96 -9.98
C LEU A 302 0.75 15.34 -11.33
N GLN A 303 -0.19 14.53 -11.85
CA GLN A 303 -0.98 14.93 -13.02
C GLN A 303 -1.86 16.14 -12.71
N PRO A 304 -2.08 17.03 -13.70
CA PRO A 304 -2.82 18.28 -13.51
C PRO A 304 -4.30 18.03 -13.13
N ASP A 305 -4.85 16.87 -13.50
CA ASP A 305 -6.25 16.49 -13.27
C ASP A 305 -6.62 16.36 -11.78
N HIS A 306 -5.62 16.20 -10.89
CA HIS A 306 -5.83 15.99 -9.46
C HIS A 306 -5.84 17.27 -8.61
N GLY A 307 -5.78 18.45 -9.24
CA GLY A 307 -5.92 19.73 -8.53
C GLY A 307 -4.74 20.08 -7.61
N VAL A 308 -3.53 19.64 -7.97
CA VAL A 308 -2.32 19.92 -7.19
C VAL A 308 -1.88 21.36 -7.38
N PRO A 309 -1.58 22.10 -6.29
CA PRO A 309 -0.97 23.42 -6.40
C PRO A 309 0.38 23.34 -7.12
N ILE A 310 0.63 24.23 -8.07
CA ILE A 310 1.87 24.24 -8.87
C ILE A 310 3.12 24.39 -7.98
N ASN A 311 3.04 25.18 -6.90
CA ASN A 311 4.15 25.31 -5.96
C ASN A 311 4.48 23.99 -5.26
N THR A 312 3.45 23.20 -4.95
CA THR A 312 3.59 21.89 -4.32
C THR A 312 4.22 20.87 -5.26
N SER A 313 3.82 20.85 -6.54
CA SER A 313 4.43 19.96 -7.52
C SER A 313 5.91 20.29 -7.72
N VAL A 314 6.26 21.57 -7.90
CA VAL A 314 7.67 21.99 -8.02
C VAL A 314 8.48 21.66 -6.77
N ALA A 315 7.93 21.85 -5.57
CA ALA A 315 8.60 21.47 -4.32
C ALA A 315 8.88 19.97 -4.22
N ILE A 316 7.88 19.15 -4.57
CA ILE A 316 8.00 17.69 -4.60
C ILE A 316 9.09 17.26 -5.60
N LEU A 317 9.07 17.82 -6.81
CA LEU A 317 10.07 17.51 -7.84
C LEU A 317 11.48 17.91 -7.39
N LYS A 318 11.64 19.10 -6.83
CA LYS A 318 12.93 19.58 -6.33
C LYS A 318 13.49 18.65 -5.25
N ARG A 319 12.69 18.30 -4.25
CA ARG A 319 13.11 17.34 -3.21
C ARG A 319 13.41 15.96 -3.81
N LEU A 320 12.60 15.48 -4.74
CA LEU A 320 12.79 14.19 -5.39
C LEU A 320 14.13 14.13 -6.14
N LEU A 321 14.47 15.18 -6.88
CA LEU A 321 15.74 15.27 -7.60
C LEU A 321 16.93 15.38 -6.63
N GLN A 322 16.81 16.20 -5.57
CA GLN A 322 17.84 16.34 -4.53
C GLN A 322 18.14 15.02 -3.83
N VAL A 323 17.12 14.27 -3.46
CA VAL A 323 17.31 12.93 -2.85
C VAL A 323 17.83 11.96 -3.90
N GLY A 324 17.33 12.03 -5.14
CA GLY A 324 17.77 11.21 -6.26
C GLY A 324 19.27 11.30 -6.53
N MET A 325 19.90 12.45 -6.30
CA MET A 325 21.36 12.62 -6.46
C MET A 325 22.19 11.72 -5.53
N HIS A 326 21.63 11.29 -4.40
CA HIS A 326 22.31 10.46 -3.42
C HIS A 326 21.91 8.98 -3.48
N GLU A 327 20.95 8.63 -4.34
CA GLU A 327 20.44 7.26 -4.49
C GLU A 327 21.07 6.55 -5.70
N ARG A 328 20.73 5.26 -5.87
CA ARG A 328 21.20 4.45 -7.00
C ARG A 328 20.78 5.08 -8.33
N SER A 329 21.60 4.90 -9.37
CA SER A 329 21.37 5.45 -10.72
C SER A 329 20.00 5.08 -11.32
N GLU A 330 19.47 3.88 -11.02
CA GLU A 330 18.10 3.49 -11.37
C GLU A 330 17.03 4.45 -10.81
N MET A 331 17.16 4.79 -9.51
CA MET A 331 16.18 5.61 -8.80
C MET A 331 16.31 7.07 -9.23
N ALA A 332 17.54 7.54 -9.44
CA ALA A 332 17.82 8.86 -10.01
C ALA A 332 17.19 9.02 -11.40
N TYR A 333 17.30 8.00 -12.27
CA TYR A 333 16.67 8.01 -13.58
C TYR A 333 15.13 8.05 -13.50
N GLN A 334 14.52 7.28 -12.59
CA GLN A 334 13.07 7.30 -12.37
C GLN A 334 12.59 8.64 -11.79
N ALA A 335 13.39 9.31 -10.96
CA ALA A 335 13.15 10.67 -10.50
C ALA A 335 13.16 11.67 -11.66
N LEU A 336 14.18 11.61 -12.54
CA LEU A 336 14.27 12.44 -13.75
C LEU A 336 13.10 12.22 -14.71
N ARG A 337 12.69 10.96 -14.91
CA ARG A 337 11.52 10.62 -15.74
C ARG A 337 10.22 11.17 -15.14
N THR A 338 10.08 11.12 -13.81
CA THR A 338 8.92 11.71 -13.13
C THR A 338 8.93 13.23 -13.29
N ALA A 339 10.09 13.87 -13.16
CA ALA A 339 10.27 15.30 -13.40
C ALA A 339 9.94 15.69 -14.85
N SER A 340 10.39 14.95 -15.85
CA SER A 340 10.06 15.27 -17.25
C SER A 340 8.56 15.17 -17.51
N THR A 341 7.88 14.11 -17.05
CA THR A 341 6.43 13.94 -17.25
C THR A 341 5.60 15.04 -16.61
N THR A 342 6.05 15.57 -15.48
CA THR A 342 5.33 16.58 -14.71
C THR A 342 5.62 17.99 -15.22
N LEU A 343 6.87 18.27 -15.63
CA LEU A 343 7.23 19.53 -16.27
C LEU A 343 6.49 19.72 -17.60
N LYS A 344 6.26 18.66 -18.38
CA LYS A 344 5.38 18.72 -19.58
C LYS A 344 3.98 19.25 -19.27
N ALA A 345 3.44 18.86 -18.11
CA ALA A 345 2.09 19.20 -17.71
C ALA A 345 1.99 20.60 -17.09
N LEU A 346 3.12 21.24 -16.79
CA LEU A 346 3.17 22.58 -16.21
C LEU A 346 3.20 23.67 -17.28
N PRO A 347 2.69 24.89 -16.98
CA PRO A 347 2.80 26.02 -17.88
C PRO A 347 4.25 26.30 -18.26
N GLN A 348 4.54 26.43 -19.56
CA GLN A 348 5.90 26.59 -20.11
C GLN A 348 6.67 27.75 -19.47
N LEU A 349 6.00 28.86 -19.14
CA LEU A 349 6.59 30.03 -18.47
C LEU A 349 7.18 29.73 -17.09
N LEU A 350 6.61 28.76 -16.37
CA LEU A 350 7.14 28.34 -15.07
C LEU A 350 8.29 27.36 -15.24
N VAL A 351 8.23 26.52 -16.28
CA VAL A 351 9.33 25.62 -16.65
C VAL A 351 10.57 26.43 -17.02
N GLU A 352 10.41 27.47 -17.84
CA GLU A 352 11.49 28.39 -18.18
C GLU A 352 12.07 29.10 -16.95
N LYS A 353 11.23 29.66 -16.06
CA LYS A 353 11.71 30.32 -14.84
C LYS A 353 12.47 29.43 -13.87
N VAL A 354 12.17 28.12 -13.87
CA VAL A 354 12.79 27.18 -12.94
C VAL A 354 14.02 26.49 -13.55
N LEU A 355 14.07 26.36 -14.89
CA LEU A 355 15.15 25.70 -15.64
C LEU A 355 16.14 26.65 -16.31
N GLN A 356 15.82 27.94 -16.51
CA GLN A 356 16.77 28.94 -17.00
C GLN A 356 17.53 29.56 -15.82
N GLN A 357 18.86 29.54 -15.92
CA GLN A 357 19.71 30.17 -14.91
C GLN A 357 19.34 31.67 -14.86
N PRO A 358 19.34 32.30 -13.67
CA PRO A 358 19.24 33.76 -13.63
C PRO A 358 20.35 34.29 -14.53
N ASP A 359 19.96 35.08 -15.54
CA ASP A 359 20.87 35.60 -16.54
C ASP A 359 22.17 36.08 -15.90
N ALA A 360 23.26 35.80 -16.60
CA ALA A 360 24.60 36.34 -16.32
C ALA A 360 24.66 37.89 -16.25
N ALA A 361 23.53 38.59 -16.34
CA ALA A 361 23.36 40.03 -16.19
C ALA A 361 23.68 40.57 -14.78
N LEU A 362 23.92 39.72 -13.78
CA LEU A 362 24.39 40.14 -12.45
C LEU A 362 25.92 40.11 -12.29
N ARG A 363 26.69 39.78 -13.33
CA ARG A 363 28.16 39.82 -13.29
C ARG A 363 28.79 41.16 -13.74
N ASP A 364 28.04 42.07 -14.34
CA ASP A 364 28.57 43.33 -14.91
C ASP A 364 28.32 44.59 -14.05
N THR A 365 28.22 44.46 -12.73
CA THR A 365 28.32 45.62 -11.82
C THR A 365 29.45 45.43 -10.81
N VAL A 366 30.65 45.13 -11.34
CA VAL A 366 31.87 45.58 -10.67
C VAL A 366 31.98 47.06 -11.01
N ASP A 367 31.35 47.91 -10.19
CA ASP A 367 31.49 49.37 -10.29
C ASP A 367 32.93 49.70 -9.87
N ASP A 368 33.77 49.96 -10.86
CA ASP A 368 35.09 50.57 -10.72
C ASP A 368 34.94 51.91 -9.97
N ARG A 369 35.28 51.93 -8.69
CA ARG A 369 35.66 53.17 -7.99
C ARG A 369 36.88 52.92 -7.12
N GLU A 370 38.04 53.14 -7.72
CA GLU A 370 39.21 53.66 -7.01
C GLU A 370 38.81 54.96 -6.30
N GLY A 371 39.13 55.05 -5.01
CA GLY A 371 38.83 56.19 -4.15
C GLY A 371 39.59 56.05 -2.83
N ASP A 372 40.80 56.60 -2.85
CA ASP A 372 41.75 56.78 -1.74
C ASP A 372 41.12 57.49 -0.52
N GLY A 373 41.58 57.16 0.69
CA GLY A 373 41.23 57.88 1.93
C GLY A 373 41.20 57.03 3.21
N ASP A 374 42.31 57.02 3.95
CA ASP A 374 42.43 56.66 5.37
C ASP A 374 41.45 57.48 6.25
N VAL A 375 40.63 56.84 7.10
CA VAL A 375 40.31 57.29 8.48
C VAL A 375 39.76 56.12 9.33
N ASP A 376 40.44 55.84 10.45
CA ASP A 376 39.97 55.06 11.60
C ASP A 376 38.71 55.65 12.25
N THR A 377 37.61 54.88 12.40
CA THR A 377 36.79 54.92 13.64
C THR A 377 35.86 53.71 13.78
N GLN A 378 35.74 53.28 15.03
CA GLN A 378 35.03 52.09 15.49
C GLN A 378 33.50 52.17 15.36
N HIS A 379 32.90 50.98 15.43
CA HIS A 379 31.52 50.61 15.78
C HIS A 379 30.48 50.31 14.69
N THR A 380 29.87 49.13 14.92
CA THR A 380 28.55 48.62 14.52
C THR A 380 28.45 47.72 13.28
N GLY A 381 27.94 46.51 13.55
CA GLY A 381 27.28 45.64 12.59
C GLY A 381 28.22 44.82 11.74
N HIS A 382 28.37 43.54 12.09
CA HIS A 382 28.63 42.51 11.08
C HIS A 382 27.53 42.63 10.02
N LYS A 383 27.79 43.40 8.96
CA LYS A 383 26.99 43.41 7.74
C LYS A 383 27.13 42.01 7.16
N HIS A 384 26.20 41.13 7.52
CA HIS A 384 25.94 39.92 6.76
C HIS A 384 25.81 40.37 5.31
N LEU A 385 26.75 39.91 4.50
CA LEU A 385 26.71 39.95 3.05
C LEU A 385 25.35 39.38 2.64
N ARG A 386 24.36 40.25 2.37
CA ARG A 386 23.08 39.83 1.81
C ARG A 386 23.39 39.39 0.39
N THR A 387 23.68 38.11 0.24
CA THR A 387 23.61 37.43 -1.05
C THR A 387 22.19 37.62 -1.57
N THR A 388 22.02 38.49 -2.56
CA THR A 388 20.79 38.65 -3.34
C THR A 388 20.67 37.47 -4.32
N SER A 389 20.68 36.24 -3.80
CA SER A 389 20.48 35.02 -4.58
C SER A 389 19.16 34.38 -4.16
N GLY A 390 18.19 34.33 -5.09
CA GLY A 390 17.04 33.41 -5.13
C GLY A 390 16.30 33.13 -3.82
N GLY A 391 15.02 33.55 -3.73
CA GLY A 391 14.20 33.42 -2.50
C GLY A 391 14.38 32.10 -1.75
N ASP A 392 14.71 32.21 -0.46
CA ASP A 392 15.09 31.12 0.47
C ASP A 392 14.28 29.84 0.25
N TYR A 393 14.88 28.88 -0.46
CA TYR A 393 14.39 27.50 -0.50
C TYR A 393 14.83 26.77 0.77
N ASP A 394 13.89 26.28 1.54
CA ASP A 394 14.16 25.50 2.74
C ASP A 394 13.83 24.01 2.49
N PRO A 395 14.84 23.14 2.34
CA PRO A 395 14.64 21.72 2.06
C PRO A 395 14.06 20.92 3.23
N LEU A 396 14.06 21.45 4.45
CA LEU A 396 13.59 20.75 5.66
C LEU A 396 12.15 21.11 6.06
N LYS A 397 11.52 22.04 5.35
CA LYS A 397 10.11 22.38 5.61
C LYS A 397 9.20 21.16 5.42
N ARG A 398 8.21 21.06 6.30
CA ARG A 398 7.20 19.98 6.28
C ARG A 398 6.13 20.20 5.22
N ASP A 399 5.75 21.45 5.00
CA ASP A 399 4.72 21.81 4.03
C ASP A 399 5.37 22.21 2.69
N PRO A 400 4.97 21.58 1.57
CA PRO A 400 5.59 21.82 0.27
C PRO A 400 5.30 23.23 -0.27
N GLU A 401 4.13 23.79 0.01
CA GLU A 401 3.72 25.14 -0.45
C GLU A 401 4.63 26.25 0.09
N TYR A 402 5.14 26.09 1.31
CA TYR A 402 5.97 27.08 1.99
C TYR A 402 7.47 26.82 1.81
N SER A 403 7.85 25.78 1.05
CA SER A 403 9.26 25.44 0.78
C SER A 403 10.01 26.52 0.02
N GLY A 404 9.31 27.34 -0.78
CA GLY A 404 9.93 28.35 -1.65
C GLY A 404 10.52 27.79 -2.94
N ALA A 405 10.27 26.51 -3.27
CA ALA A 405 10.91 25.82 -4.39
C ALA A 405 10.66 26.49 -5.75
N SER A 406 9.47 27.04 -5.98
CA SER A 406 9.11 27.72 -7.24
C SER A 406 9.84 29.03 -7.49
N ARG A 407 10.52 29.58 -6.48
CA ARG A 407 11.37 30.79 -6.61
C ARG A 407 12.85 30.47 -6.81
N CYS A 408 13.19 29.18 -6.80
CA CYS A 408 14.55 28.73 -6.72
C CYS A 408 14.88 27.81 -7.91
N PHE A 409 16.00 28.09 -8.56
CA PHE A 409 16.47 27.33 -9.71
C PHE A 409 16.68 25.84 -9.41
N MET A 410 16.41 24.97 -10.37
CA MET A 410 16.71 23.53 -10.28
C MET A 410 18.11 23.23 -10.86
N TRP A 411 19.13 23.18 -10.01
CA TRP A 411 20.50 22.82 -10.41
C TRP A 411 20.68 21.32 -10.65
N GLU A 412 19.81 20.50 -10.08
CA GLU A 412 19.94 19.05 -10.03
C GLU A 412 20.05 18.43 -11.44
N PRO A 413 19.23 18.80 -12.46
CA PRO A 413 19.38 18.29 -13.83
C PRO A 413 20.76 18.58 -14.44
N THR A 414 21.34 19.76 -14.19
CA THR A 414 22.68 20.09 -14.70
C THR A 414 23.75 19.19 -14.09
N ILE A 415 23.60 18.83 -12.81
CA ILE A 415 24.52 17.92 -12.13
C ILE A 415 24.36 16.49 -12.66
N PHE A 416 23.12 16.04 -12.91
CA PHE A 416 22.88 14.74 -13.55
C PHE A 416 23.47 14.65 -14.96
N SER A 417 23.53 15.76 -15.70
CA SER A 417 24.19 15.81 -17.02
C SER A 417 25.71 15.65 -16.97
N ALA A 418 26.32 15.93 -15.82
CA ALA A 418 27.76 15.75 -15.58
C ALA A 418 28.13 14.36 -15.04
N MET A 419 27.14 13.52 -14.70
CA MET A 419 27.39 12.18 -14.18
C MET A 419 27.88 11.21 -15.27
N ALA A 420 28.68 10.22 -14.86
CA ALA A 420 29.29 9.25 -15.78
C ALA A 420 28.25 8.42 -16.56
N ASP A 421 27.11 8.09 -15.93
CA ASP A 421 26.07 7.25 -16.51
C ASP A 421 25.37 7.92 -17.69
N GLY A 422 25.49 7.33 -18.89
CA GLY A 422 24.89 7.86 -20.12
C GLY A 422 23.37 8.00 -20.06
N ARG A 423 22.67 7.12 -19.32
CA ARG A 423 21.21 7.16 -19.14
C ARG A 423 20.75 8.33 -18.28
N LEU A 424 21.53 8.68 -17.25
CA LEU A 424 21.26 9.85 -16.41
C LEU A 424 21.47 11.13 -17.21
N ARG A 425 22.50 11.16 -18.07
CA ARG A 425 22.72 12.28 -19.00
C ARG A 425 21.59 12.44 -20.00
N GLN A 426 21.13 11.34 -20.60
CA GLN A 426 19.97 11.34 -21.48
C GLN A 426 18.72 11.82 -20.73
N GLY A 427 18.43 11.26 -19.55
CA GLY A 427 17.29 11.68 -18.72
C GLY A 427 17.36 13.16 -18.31
N ALA A 428 18.53 13.67 -17.99
CA ALA A 428 18.77 15.08 -17.67
C ALA A 428 18.55 15.98 -18.89
N ALA A 429 19.07 15.60 -20.06
CA ALA A 429 18.86 16.33 -21.31
C ALA A 429 17.37 16.43 -21.67
N HIS A 430 16.60 15.36 -21.46
CA HIS A 430 15.15 15.37 -21.65
C HIS A 430 14.39 16.26 -20.65
N VAL A 431 14.96 16.57 -19.48
CA VAL A 431 14.37 17.49 -18.52
C VAL A 431 14.68 18.94 -18.90
N THR A 432 15.87 19.21 -19.42
CA THR A 432 16.34 20.56 -19.77
C THR A 432 15.84 21.04 -21.14
N ASP A 433 15.64 20.12 -22.09
CA ASP A 433 15.17 20.45 -23.43
C ASP A 433 13.66 20.12 -23.59
N PRO A 434 12.79 21.14 -23.75
CA PRO A 434 11.35 20.93 -23.92
C PRO A 434 11.01 20.18 -25.23
N ALA A 435 11.85 20.22 -26.26
CA ALA A 435 11.62 19.51 -27.52
C ALA A 435 11.95 18.01 -27.44
N ALA A 436 12.96 17.65 -26.64
CA ALA A 436 13.35 16.26 -26.42
C ALA A 436 12.38 15.50 -25.49
N MET A 437 11.43 16.20 -24.86
CA MET A 437 10.57 15.62 -23.84
C MET A 437 9.65 14.52 -24.43
N GLU A 438 9.31 14.54 -25.73
CA GLU A 438 8.36 13.61 -26.37
C GLU A 438 8.77 12.13 -26.43
N SER A 439 10.06 11.79 -26.41
CA SER A 439 10.54 10.43 -26.73
C SER A 439 11.37 9.78 -25.61
N LEU A 440 10.79 9.62 -24.42
CA LEU A 440 11.39 8.71 -23.44
C LEU A 440 11.08 7.25 -23.81
N PRO A 441 12.09 6.37 -23.95
CA PRO A 441 11.85 4.95 -24.20
C PRO A 441 10.99 4.32 -23.10
N ALA A 442 10.30 3.23 -23.44
CA ALA A 442 9.46 2.47 -22.50
C ALA A 442 10.20 2.17 -21.19
N ASP A 443 9.47 2.14 -20.06
CA ASP A 443 10.02 1.98 -18.70
C ASP A 443 11.21 1.00 -18.69
N PRO A 444 12.46 1.45 -18.53
CA PRO A 444 13.57 0.53 -18.42
C PRO A 444 13.36 -0.28 -17.14
N ALA A 445 13.59 -1.58 -17.28
CA ALA A 445 13.12 -2.60 -16.38
C ALA A 445 13.51 -2.36 -14.91
N THR A 446 12.60 -2.82 -14.06
CA THR A 446 12.42 -2.47 -12.65
C THR A 446 13.54 -2.91 -11.69
N ASN A 447 14.62 -3.52 -12.21
CA ASN A 447 15.65 -4.19 -11.42
C ASN A 447 17.08 -3.77 -11.83
N LEU A 448 17.99 -3.76 -10.85
CA LEU A 448 19.43 -3.53 -11.06
C LEU A 448 20.03 -4.46 -12.12
N ASN A 449 19.62 -5.73 -12.15
CA ASN A 449 20.13 -6.69 -13.14
C ASN A 449 19.77 -6.26 -14.56
N SER A 450 18.52 -5.83 -14.79
CA SER A 450 18.12 -5.33 -16.10
C SER A 450 18.70 -3.95 -16.44
N TRP A 451 19.14 -3.20 -15.42
CA TRP A 451 19.83 -1.93 -15.61
C TRP A 451 21.32 -2.11 -15.93
N LEU A 452 21.93 -3.20 -15.45
CA LEU A 452 23.32 -3.61 -15.74
C LEU A 452 23.46 -4.43 -17.03
N ASP A 453 22.42 -5.19 -17.41
CA ASP A 453 22.40 -6.01 -18.63
C ASP A 453 22.32 -5.18 -19.93
N GLN A 454 22.13 -3.86 -19.82
CA GLN A 454 21.91 -2.92 -20.93
C GLN A 454 22.72 -1.64 -20.72
#